data_AF-A0A8S0W6V7-F1
#
_entry.id   AF-A0A8S0W6V7-F1
#
_cell.length_a   1.000
_cell.length_b   1.000
_cell.length_c   1.000
_cell.angle_alpha   90.00
_cell.angle_beta   90.00
_cell.angle_gamma   90.00
#
_symmetry.space_group_name_H-M   'P 1'
#
loop_
_entity.id
_entity.type
_entity.pdbx_description
1 polymer ?
#
loop_
_entity_poly.entity_id
_entity_poly.type
_entity_poly.pdbx_seq_one_letter_code
_entity_poly.pdbx_strand_id
1 'polypeptide(L)'
;MTNFLKAYTDLTPSSSRTKFSDVSNSIINAPPFSFDKASRTSLINAILQDLKNSGPKEKLTSKDAAQALLAVKTLGKDPSGSAYIASSANLSTLLSFAATFKDDPDASSEALRCIANALLLIENARSTFIEKEVNGAELCLTMLEKSTSPDHIFILSRILFLATAAGTSHIETMLEGKYHGRTVVEILTAKLDLMTISIRNGTPTAKEALTDLLKFVFNLLLHYPKLVDCEPQHSDTYDDEKVMADYWSSKLDGLLPPLLRVFLNLPSTSPGPIAAPLTHVIHSLITVPLTPSLKPVWFGPPTSTSSRNSANNSPKARTPQLSDSTPGSRCDSPTPSNPSSPKPSPLDRALSVLAAGRRSLSLSRTSSPSTSTPGDVLQRAYDLVESAFSHYFPGTVEPDDAEVRERAKAECSDTLDDSLSPIVVLVTRICIADETSRVRVRQWLIPDDLDRTSPLEQRSDLLGKCLRILGSVYHSRLKDSVGEMLFAIADSNATTLSALVGYGNVAGFLFHKGVVSAPVQPSSDTNVPLTTPSGDAINPITGIKEQPKSNLPEMDDEEKEREMEKLFVLFDRLEKTGALPADQNPMRKVVQKSMGG
;
A
#
# COMPACT_ATOMS: atom_id res chain seq x y z
N MET A 1 -30.40 14.27 -35.71
CA MET A 1 -28.98 14.20 -35.28
C MET A 1 -28.22 15.50 -35.60
N THR A 2 -28.50 16.18 -36.72
CA THR A 2 -27.97 17.52 -37.08
C THR A 2 -28.48 18.71 -36.24
N ASN A 3 -29.45 18.51 -35.36
CA ASN A 3 -30.11 19.60 -34.62
C ASN A 3 -29.20 20.26 -33.58
N PHE A 4 -28.31 19.52 -32.92
CA PHE A 4 -27.44 20.08 -31.88
C PHE A 4 -26.34 20.98 -32.44
N LEU A 5 -25.68 20.54 -33.52
CA LEU A 5 -24.68 21.34 -34.22
C LEU A 5 -25.32 22.63 -34.75
N LYS A 6 -26.49 22.51 -35.40
CA LYS A 6 -27.23 23.67 -35.91
C LYS A 6 -27.63 24.63 -34.80
N ALA A 7 -28.21 24.11 -33.71
CA ALA A 7 -28.59 24.91 -32.55
C ALA A 7 -27.40 25.67 -31.94
N TYR A 8 -26.20 25.07 -31.96
CA TYR A 8 -24.98 25.73 -31.49
C TYR A 8 -24.42 26.76 -32.47
N THR A 9 -24.48 26.49 -33.78
CA THR A 9 -24.02 27.43 -34.82
C THR A 9 -24.93 28.63 -34.97
N ASP A 10 -26.22 28.48 -34.68
CA ASP A 10 -27.22 29.55 -34.73
C ASP A 10 -27.07 30.57 -33.57
N LEU A 11 -26.21 30.28 -32.59
CA LEU A 11 -25.87 31.21 -31.52
C LEU A 11 -24.96 32.33 -32.05
N THR A 12 -25.36 33.57 -31.78
CA THR A 12 -24.61 34.78 -32.15
C THR A 12 -24.18 35.54 -30.89
N PRO A 13 -23.23 36.49 -30.98
CA PRO A 13 -22.87 37.35 -29.83
C PRO A 13 -24.06 38.13 -29.23
N SER A 14 -25.12 38.33 -30.01
CA SER A 14 -26.36 39.00 -29.61
C SER A 14 -27.40 38.06 -28.96
N SER A 15 -27.16 36.75 -28.94
CA SER A 15 -28.06 35.77 -28.33
C SER A 15 -28.06 35.89 -26.80
N SER A 16 -29.22 35.66 -26.16
CA SER A 16 -29.30 35.72 -24.69
C SER A 16 -28.48 34.59 -24.04
N ARG A 17 -27.86 34.89 -22.89
CA ARG A 17 -27.05 33.91 -22.13
C ARG A 17 -27.87 32.69 -21.67
N THR A 18 -29.17 32.87 -21.42
CA THR A 18 -30.09 31.75 -21.14
C THR A 18 -30.16 30.78 -22.32
N LYS A 19 -30.28 31.28 -23.56
CA LYS A 19 -30.29 30.42 -24.76
C LYS A 19 -28.97 29.67 -24.94
N PHE A 20 -27.84 30.30 -24.65
CA PHE A 20 -26.54 29.60 -24.66
C PHE A 20 -26.52 28.47 -23.62
N SER A 21 -26.98 28.73 -22.41
CA SER A 21 -27.03 27.73 -21.35
C SER A 21 -27.99 26.60 -21.70
N ASP A 22 -29.14 26.88 -22.29
CA ASP A 22 -30.12 25.88 -22.72
C ASP A 22 -29.55 24.96 -23.82
N VAL A 23 -28.88 25.53 -24.82
CA VAL A 23 -28.23 24.76 -25.90
C VAL A 23 -27.08 23.92 -25.34
N SER A 24 -26.25 24.49 -24.47
CA SER A 24 -25.14 23.76 -23.84
C SER A 24 -25.64 22.63 -22.95
N ASN A 25 -26.67 22.86 -22.14
CA ASN A 25 -27.32 21.83 -21.33
C ASN A 25 -27.99 20.75 -22.19
N SER A 26 -28.55 21.12 -23.34
CA SER A 26 -29.09 20.16 -24.30
C SER A 26 -28.00 19.24 -24.84
N ILE A 27 -26.79 19.76 -25.08
CA ILE A 27 -25.63 18.95 -25.50
C ILE A 27 -25.12 18.07 -24.35
N ILE A 28 -24.99 18.63 -23.14
CA ILE A 28 -24.46 17.93 -21.95
C ILE A 28 -25.36 16.77 -21.53
N ASN A 29 -26.69 16.95 -21.59
CA ASN A 29 -27.65 15.95 -21.16
C ASN A 29 -28.07 14.97 -22.27
N ALA A 30 -27.55 15.16 -23.49
CA ALA A 30 -27.92 14.30 -24.61
C ALA A 30 -27.30 12.88 -24.46
N PRO A 31 -28.04 11.81 -24.83
CA PRO A 31 -27.50 10.46 -24.81
C PRO A 31 -26.29 10.30 -25.76
N PRO A 32 -25.32 9.40 -25.49
CA PRO A 32 -24.11 9.27 -26.32
C PRO A 32 -24.37 9.00 -27.82
N PHE A 33 -25.42 8.24 -28.13
CA PHE A 33 -25.85 7.88 -29.49
C PHE A 33 -26.57 9.00 -30.25
N SER A 34 -26.80 10.15 -29.61
CA SER A 34 -27.48 11.30 -30.24
C SER A 34 -26.61 12.06 -31.24
N PHE A 35 -25.29 11.82 -31.22
CA PHE A 35 -24.30 12.45 -32.07
C PHE A 35 -23.67 11.44 -33.03
N ASP A 36 -23.66 11.75 -34.32
CA ASP A 36 -22.80 11.08 -35.29
C ASP A 36 -21.34 11.53 -35.14
N LYS A 37 -20.40 10.73 -35.65
CA LYS A 37 -18.95 11.00 -35.54
C LYS A 37 -18.54 12.36 -36.12
N ALA A 38 -19.13 12.76 -37.25
CA ALA A 38 -18.78 14.01 -37.92
C ALA A 38 -19.35 15.24 -37.21
N SER A 39 -20.61 15.20 -36.76
CA SER A 39 -21.18 16.30 -35.98
C SER A 39 -20.49 16.48 -34.63
N ARG A 40 -20.09 15.39 -33.97
CA ARG A 40 -19.36 15.43 -32.69
C ARG A 40 -18.04 16.18 -32.81
N THR A 41 -17.22 15.81 -33.80
CA THR A 41 -15.92 16.47 -34.04
C THR A 41 -16.09 17.93 -34.46
N SER A 42 -17.07 18.22 -35.31
CA SER A 42 -17.41 19.59 -35.73
C SER A 42 -17.86 20.46 -34.55
N LEU A 43 -18.66 19.90 -33.64
CA LEU A 43 -19.15 20.60 -32.46
C LEU A 43 -18.02 20.88 -31.47
N ILE A 44 -17.13 19.91 -31.23
CA ILE A 44 -15.93 20.12 -30.41
C ILE A 44 -15.07 21.24 -31.02
N ASN A 45 -14.82 21.20 -32.33
CA ASN A 45 -14.04 22.23 -33.00
C ASN A 45 -14.67 23.63 -32.85
N ALA A 46 -15.98 23.75 -33.09
CA ALA A 46 -16.69 25.02 -32.96
C ALA A 46 -16.58 25.60 -31.54
N ILE A 47 -16.80 24.76 -30.52
CA ILE A 47 -16.70 25.20 -29.11
C ILE A 47 -15.27 25.64 -28.76
N LEU A 48 -14.24 24.88 -29.17
CA LEU A 48 -12.84 25.23 -28.88
C LEU A 48 -12.42 26.54 -29.55
N GLN A 49 -12.83 26.77 -30.80
CA GLN A 49 -12.55 28.03 -31.50
C GLN A 49 -13.26 29.22 -30.85
N ASP A 50 -14.53 29.05 -30.48
CA ASP A 50 -15.31 30.10 -29.82
C ASP A 50 -14.73 30.42 -28.42
N LEU A 51 -14.17 29.43 -27.71
CA LEU A 51 -13.48 29.64 -26.44
C LEU A 51 -12.13 30.34 -26.60
N LYS A 52 -11.40 30.02 -27.67
CA LYS A 52 -10.13 30.68 -28.00
C LYS A 52 -10.32 32.17 -28.28
N ASN A 53 -11.44 32.52 -28.91
CA ASN A 53 -11.84 33.89 -29.20
C ASN A 53 -12.75 34.47 -28.09
N SER A 54 -12.75 33.92 -26.88
CA SER A 54 -13.64 34.38 -25.83
C SER A 54 -13.33 35.82 -25.40
N GLY A 55 -14.38 36.61 -25.18
CA GLY A 55 -14.25 38.03 -24.87
C GLY A 55 -15.58 38.69 -24.53
N PRO A 56 -15.58 39.94 -24.00
CA PRO A 56 -16.81 40.60 -23.53
C PRO A 56 -17.86 40.83 -24.63
N LYS A 57 -17.42 40.93 -25.88
CA LYS A 57 -18.26 41.19 -27.06
C LYS A 57 -18.38 39.98 -28.00
N GLU A 58 -17.81 38.86 -27.58
CA GLU A 58 -17.71 37.65 -28.39
C GLU A 58 -18.82 36.67 -28.02
N LYS A 59 -18.96 35.62 -28.84
CA LYS A 59 -20.00 34.60 -28.67
C LYS A 59 -19.94 33.96 -27.28
N LEU A 60 -18.74 33.60 -26.82
CA LEU A 60 -18.50 33.07 -25.47
C LEU A 60 -17.78 34.08 -24.59
N THR A 61 -18.20 34.15 -23.33
CA THR A 61 -17.49 34.90 -22.29
C THR A 61 -16.74 33.96 -21.37
N SER A 62 -15.80 34.48 -20.57
CA SER A 62 -15.08 33.68 -19.58
C SER A 62 -16.01 32.98 -18.57
N LYS A 63 -17.19 33.57 -18.27
CA LYS A 63 -18.19 32.95 -17.39
C LYS A 63 -18.91 31.75 -18.01
N ASP A 64 -18.94 31.68 -19.33
CA ASP A 64 -19.55 30.57 -20.07
C ASP A 64 -18.55 29.41 -20.28
N ALA A 65 -17.27 29.62 -19.96
CA ALA A 65 -16.18 28.70 -20.26
C ALA A 65 -16.36 27.34 -19.57
N ALA A 66 -16.74 27.32 -18.29
CA ALA A 66 -16.98 26.08 -17.55
C ALA A 66 -18.07 25.21 -18.20
N GLN A 67 -19.19 25.81 -18.59
CA GLN A 67 -20.30 25.09 -19.22
C GLN A 67 -19.94 24.61 -20.63
N ALA A 68 -19.21 25.42 -21.41
CA ALA A 68 -18.72 25.04 -22.73
C ALA A 68 -17.73 23.87 -22.65
N LEU A 69 -16.78 23.91 -21.71
CA LEU A 69 -15.81 22.84 -21.50
C LEU A 69 -16.45 21.57 -20.97
N LEU A 70 -17.50 21.67 -20.14
CA LEU A 70 -18.30 20.53 -19.72
C LEU A 70 -19.00 19.84 -20.90
N ALA A 71 -19.47 20.62 -21.88
CA ALA A 71 -20.01 20.07 -23.13
C ALA A 71 -18.91 19.33 -23.93
N VAL A 72 -17.71 19.92 -24.07
CA VAL A 72 -16.56 19.26 -24.71
C VAL A 72 -16.18 17.96 -23.97
N LYS A 73 -16.12 17.97 -22.64
CA LYS A 73 -15.86 16.77 -21.82
C LYS A 73 -16.88 15.67 -22.12
N THR A 74 -18.15 16.04 -22.24
CA THR A 74 -19.25 15.11 -22.50
C THR A 74 -19.15 14.50 -23.89
N LEU A 75 -18.87 15.31 -24.91
CA LEU A 75 -18.62 14.84 -26.27
C LEU A 75 -17.35 13.97 -26.34
N GLY A 76 -16.36 14.24 -25.49
CA GLY A 76 -15.13 13.47 -25.35
C GLY A 76 -15.29 12.11 -24.67
N LYS A 77 -16.42 11.81 -24.02
CA LYS A 77 -16.66 10.47 -23.44
C LYS A 77 -16.71 9.36 -24.48
N ASP A 78 -16.93 9.70 -25.74
CA ASP A 78 -16.88 8.77 -26.86
C ASP A 78 -15.47 8.73 -27.48
N PRO A 79 -14.95 7.53 -27.84
CA PRO A 79 -13.63 7.39 -28.46
C PRO A 79 -13.40 8.27 -29.69
N SER A 80 -14.42 8.52 -30.51
CA SER A 80 -14.30 9.39 -31.68
C SER A 80 -14.15 10.87 -31.35
N GLY A 81 -14.78 11.33 -30.26
CA GLY A 81 -14.59 12.69 -29.75
C GLY A 81 -13.23 12.84 -29.09
N SER A 82 -12.85 11.87 -28.26
CA SER A 82 -11.52 11.82 -27.63
C SER A 82 -10.39 11.73 -28.65
N ALA A 83 -10.55 11.00 -29.76
CA ALA A 83 -9.55 10.95 -30.84
C ALA A 83 -9.30 12.32 -31.48
N TYR A 84 -10.32 13.17 -31.59
CA TYR A 84 -10.16 14.54 -32.07
C TYR A 84 -9.46 15.43 -31.05
N ILE A 85 -9.82 15.29 -29.77
CA ILE A 85 -9.19 16.01 -28.65
C ILE A 85 -7.71 15.63 -28.52
N ALA A 86 -7.36 14.36 -28.78
CA ALA A 86 -6.01 13.81 -28.66
C ALA A 86 -4.97 14.38 -29.65
N SER A 87 -5.36 15.25 -30.58
CA SER A 87 -4.40 15.90 -31.48
C SER A 87 -3.55 16.95 -30.75
N SER A 88 -2.28 17.08 -31.14
CA SER A 88 -1.29 18.01 -30.55
C SER A 88 -1.87 19.43 -30.38
N ALA A 89 -2.45 20.00 -31.44
CA ALA A 89 -3.05 21.34 -31.41
C ALA A 89 -4.19 21.50 -30.40
N ASN A 90 -5.06 20.49 -30.28
CA ASN A 90 -6.22 20.54 -29.37
C ASN A 90 -5.81 20.32 -27.92
N LEU A 91 -4.87 19.43 -27.65
CA LEU A 91 -4.28 19.24 -26.32
C LEU A 91 -3.60 20.53 -25.83
N SER A 92 -2.76 21.15 -26.66
CA SER A 92 -2.12 22.43 -26.34
C SER A 92 -3.14 23.55 -26.10
N THR A 93 -4.22 23.58 -26.88
CA THR A 93 -5.32 24.54 -26.70
C THR A 93 -6.01 24.34 -25.35
N LEU A 94 -6.38 23.10 -24.99
CA LEU A 94 -7.00 22.80 -23.70
C LEU A 94 -6.09 23.09 -22.51
N LEU A 95 -4.79 22.80 -22.61
CA LEU A 95 -3.80 23.18 -21.59
C LEU A 95 -3.72 24.70 -21.43
N SER A 96 -3.76 25.45 -22.55
CA SER A 96 -3.77 26.92 -22.50
C SER A 96 -5.03 27.46 -21.81
N PHE A 97 -6.19 26.82 -22.00
CA PHE A 97 -7.42 27.18 -21.30
C PHE A 97 -7.31 26.91 -19.80
N ALA A 98 -6.76 25.77 -19.40
CA ALA A 98 -6.55 25.46 -17.99
C ALA A 98 -5.62 26.48 -17.30
N ALA A 99 -4.60 26.97 -18.01
CA ALA A 99 -3.72 28.03 -17.51
C ALA A 99 -4.39 29.43 -17.50
N THR A 100 -5.22 29.73 -18.52
CA THR A 100 -5.88 31.04 -18.70
C THR A 100 -7.00 31.23 -17.68
N PHE A 101 -7.81 30.19 -17.46
CA PHE A 101 -8.94 30.21 -16.54
C PHE A 101 -8.54 29.84 -15.10
N LYS A 102 -7.30 30.11 -14.68
CA LYS A 102 -6.83 29.79 -13.32
C LYS A 102 -7.67 30.41 -12.20
N ASP A 103 -8.35 31.53 -12.47
CA ASP A 103 -9.22 32.24 -11.52
C ASP A 103 -10.66 31.69 -11.53
N ASP A 104 -10.99 30.82 -12.49
CA ASP A 104 -12.24 30.05 -12.57
C ASP A 104 -11.91 28.54 -12.43
N PRO A 105 -11.94 28.00 -11.19
CA PRO A 105 -11.51 26.63 -10.92
C PRO A 105 -12.38 25.59 -11.65
N ASP A 106 -13.65 25.90 -11.92
CA ASP A 106 -14.55 24.98 -12.62
C ASP A 106 -14.16 24.88 -14.09
N ALA A 107 -13.93 26.01 -14.76
CA ALA A 107 -13.46 26.02 -16.15
C ALA A 107 -12.09 25.35 -16.31
N SER A 108 -11.13 25.67 -15.43
CA SER A 108 -9.81 25.02 -15.45
C SER A 108 -9.90 23.51 -15.27
N SER A 109 -10.72 23.06 -14.31
CA SER A 109 -10.88 21.62 -14.03
C SER A 109 -11.58 20.88 -15.17
N GLU A 110 -12.58 21.48 -15.80
CA GLU A 110 -13.24 20.89 -16.97
C GLU A 110 -12.31 20.76 -18.19
N ALA A 111 -11.44 21.74 -18.44
CA ALA A 111 -10.41 21.63 -19.47
C ALA A 111 -9.45 20.45 -19.20
N LEU A 112 -8.96 20.31 -17.97
CA LEU A 112 -8.09 19.21 -17.59
C LEU A 112 -8.80 17.85 -17.62
N ARG A 113 -10.09 17.79 -17.26
CA ARG A 113 -10.89 16.56 -17.38
C ARG A 113 -11.08 16.14 -18.84
N CYS A 114 -11.19 17.08 -19.78
CA CYS A 114 -11.19 16.77 -21.21
C CYS A 114 -9.89 16.06 -21.63
N ILE A 115 -8.75 16.56 -21.17
CA ILE A 115 -7.43 15.97 -21.43
C ILE A 115 -7.35 14.58 -20.79
N ALA A 116 -7.70 14.44 -19.51
CA ALA A 116 -7.64 13.18 -18.80
C ALA A 116 -8.48 12.07 -19.50
N ASN A 117 -9.68 12.41 -19.98
CA ASN A 117 -10.51 11.47 -20.73
C ASN A 117 -9.88 11.06 -22.06
N ALA A 118 -9.29 12.00 -22.79
CA ALA A 118 -8.60 11.71 -24.04
C ALA A 118 -7.40 10.77 -23.82
N LEU A 119 -6.58 11.02 -22.79
CA LEU A 119 -5.45 10.16 -22.41
C LEU A 119 -5.88 8.77 -21.92
N LEU A 120 -7.04 8.68 -21.29
CA LEU A 120 -7.60 7.41 -20.81
C LEU A 120 -8.07 6.55 -21.99
N LEU A 121 -8.83 7.14 -22.92
CA LEU A 121 -9.48 6.42 -24.02
C LEU A 121 -8.58 6.19 -25.23
N ILE A 122 -7.59 7.07 -25.46
CA ILE A 122 -6.72 7.02 -26.64
C ILE A 122 -5.28 6.88 -26.17
N GLU A 123 -4.71 5.69 -26.35
CA GLU A 123 -3.33 5.40 -25.94
C GLU A 123 -2.30 6.30 -26.65
N ASN A 124 -2.47 6.53 -27.96
CA ASN A 124 -1.59 7.42 -28.73
C ASN A 124 -1.55 8.86 -28.19
N ALA A 125 -2.63 9.31 -27.54
CA ALA A 125 -2.68 10.64 -26.95
C ALA A 125 -1.65 10.82 -25.82
N ARG A 126 -1.26 9.72 -25.14
CA ARG A 126 -0.24 9.75 -24.08
C ARG A 126 1.12 10.14 -24.63
N SER A 127 1.50 9.57 -25.78
CA SER A 127 2.72 9.94 -26.49
C SER A 127 2.65 11.38 -27.00
N THR A 128 1.56 11.74 -27.70
CA THR A 128 1.36 13.12 -28.22
C THR A 128 1.42 14.17 -27.11
N PHE A 129 0.90 13.88 -25.92
CA PHE A 129 0.87 14.81 -24.81
C PHE A 129 2.25 15.12 -24.22
N ILE A 130 3.17 14.16 -24.31
CA ILE A 130 4.53 14.24 -23.77
C ILE A 130 5.51 14.85 -24.79
N GLU A 131 5.17 14.82 -26.07
CA GLU A 131 5.98 15.42 -27.13
C GLU A 131 6.21 16.92 -26.90
N LYS A 132 7.36 17.42 -27.37
CA LYS A 132 7.81 18.80 -27.19
C LYS A 132 6.84 19.85 -27.73
N GLU A 133 5.97 19.49 -28.68
CA GLU A 133 4.95 20.38 -29.23
C GLU A 133 3.88 20.75 -28.19
N VAL A 134 3.50 19.78 -27.35
CA VAL A 134 2.48 19.96 -26.31
C VAL A 134 3.12 20.29 -24.97
N ASN A 135 4.24 19.62 -24.65
CA ASN A 135 4.99 19.79 -23.40
C ASN A 135 4.05 19.71 -22.16
N GLY A 136 3.10 18.79 -22.23
CA GLY A 136 1.94 18.75 -21.34
C GLY A 136 2.28 18.32 -19.94
N ALA A 137 3.23 17.40 -19.78
CA ALA A 137 3.67 16.90 -18.49
C ALA A 137 4.31 18.02 -17.64
N GLU A 138 5.19 18.82 -18.22
CA GLU A 138 5.86 19.93 -17.56
C GLU A 138 4.88 21.03 -17.13
N LEU A 139 3.89 21.34 -17.99
CA LEU A 139 2.83 22.29 -17.66
C LEU A 139 1.95 21.75 -16.54
N CYS A 140 1.57 20.47 -16.58
CA CYS A 140 0.80 19.84 -15.50
C CYS A 140 1.57 19.80 -14.18
N LEU A 141 2.87 19.56 -14.17
CA LEU A 141 3.70 19.62 -12.95
C LEU A 141 3.78 21.04 -12.38
N THR A 142 3.93 22.03 -13.27
CA THR A 142 3.91 23.46 -12.95
C THR A 142 2.57 23.88 -12.32
N MET A 143 1.46 23.33 -12.81
CA MET A 143 0.13 23.54 -12.23
C MET A 143 -0.06 22.77 -10.92
N LEU A 144 0.48 21.55 -10.82
CA LEU A 144 0.39 20.71 -9.64
C LEU A 144 1.09 21.37 -8.47
N GLU A 145 2.29 21.91 -8.67
CA GLU A 145 3.06 22.64 -7.67
C GLU A 145 2.23 23.75 -6.99
N LYS A 146 1.50 24.55 -7.78
CA LYS A 146 0.64 25.65 -7.28
C LYS A 146 -0.68 25.20 -6.67
N SER A 147 -1.14 24.00 -6.99
CA SER A 147 -2.49 23.54 -6.63
C SER A 147 -2.61 23.16 -5.16
N THR A 148 -3.63 23.68 -4.48
CA THR A 148 -3.97 23.32 -3.09
C THR A 148 -5.32 22.60 -2.99
N SER A 149 -6.17 22.71 -4.01
CA SER A 149 -7.47 22.03 -4.07
C SER A 149 -7.29 20.52 -4.33
N PRO A 150 -7.93 19.64 -3.54
CA PRO A 150 -7.92 18.19 -3.77
C PRO A 150 -8.40 17.80 -5.17
N ASP A 151 -9.44 18.46 -5.69
CA ASP A 151 -9.99 18.18 -7.01
C ASP A 151 -8.98 18.47 -8.14
N HIS A 152 -8.26 19.59 -8.04
CA HIS A 152 -7.25 19.94 -9.03
C HIS A 152 -6.04 18.99 -8.95
N ILE A 153 -5.61 18.65 -7.73
CA ILE A 153 -4.54 17.67 -7.49
C ILE A 153 -4.94 16.30 -8.06
N PHE A 154 -6.18 15.87 -7.87
CA PHE A 154 -6.70 14.62 -8.40
C PHE A 154 -6.61 14.56 -9.93
N ILE A 155 -7.10 15.58 -10.64
CA ILE A 155 -7.11 15.58 -12.11
C ILE A 155 -5.69 15.64 -12.66
N LEU A 156 -4.83 16.50 -12.10
CA LEU A 156 -3.43 16.63 -12.53
C LEU A 156 -2.65 15.34 -12.27
N SER A 157 -2.83 14.73 -11.10
CA SER A 157 -2.20 13.45 -10.76
C SER A 157 -2.65 12.34 -11.72
N ARG A 158 -3.93 12.33 -12.12
CA ARG A 158 -4.43 11.39 -13.13
C ARG A 158 -3.78 11.58 -14.49
N ILE A 159 -3.66 12.82 -14.95
CA ILE A 159 -3.01 13.14 -16.24
C ILE A 159 -1.55 12.66 -16.21
N LEU A 160 -0.82 12.97 -15.13
CA LEU A 160 0.58 12.58 -14.96
C LEU A 160 0.75 11.05 -14.81
N PHE A 161 -0.16 10.38 -14.11
CA PHE A 161 -0.21 8.92 -14.05
C PHE A 161 -0.39 8.30 -15.44
N LEU A 162 -1.37 8.78 -16.22
CA LEU A 162 -1.62 8.29 -17.58
C LEU A 162 -0.45 8.58 -18.54
N ALA A 163 0.18 9.75 -18.41
CA ALA A 163 1.35 10.11 -19.20
C ALA A 163 2.57 9.22 -18.87
N THR A 164 2.73 8.82 -17.62
CA THR A 164 3.87 7.98 -17.19
C THR A 164 3.65 6.47 -17.30
N ALA A 165 2.45 6.03 -17.71
CA ALA A 165 2.10 4.61 -17.76
C ALA A 165 2.98 3.77 -18.69
N ALA A 166 3.53 4.37 -19.76
CA ALA A 166 4.38 3.67 -20.72
C ALA A 166 5.86 3.60 -20.31
N GLY A 167 6.27 4.24 -19.21
CA GLY A 167 7.66 4.18 -18.73
C GLY A 167 8.70 4.75 -19.70
N THR A 168 8.38 5.82 -20.42
CA THR A 168 9.28 6.40 -21.44
C THR A 168 10.44 7.18 -20.81
N SER A 169 11.50 7.46 -21.60
CA SER A 169 12.65 8.28 -21.20
C SER A 169 12.28 9.69 -20.73
N HIS A 170 11.07 10.16 -21.04
CA HIS A 170 10.56 11.42 -20.51
C HIS A 170 10.50 11.45 -18.98
N ILE A 171 10.30 10.30 -18.31
CA ILE A 171 10.34 10.22 -16.84
C ILE A 171 11.68 10.73 -16.30
N GLU A 172 12.78 10.44 -16.99
CA GLU A 172 14.11 10.93 -16.60
C GLU A 172 14.20 12.45 -16.72
N THR A 173 13.84 13.00 -17.87
CA THR A 173 13.82 14.46 -18.09
C THR A 173 12.93 15.18 -17.09
N MET A 174 11.80 14.55 -16.75
CA MET A 174 10.83 15.08 -15.81
C MET A 174 11.38 15.10 -14.38
N LEU A 175 12.05 14.03 -13.91
CA LEU A 175 12.64 14.00 -12.57
C LEU A 175 13.82 14.97 -12.41
N GLU A 176 14.60 15.17 -13.47
CA GLU A 176 15.78 16.04 -13.47
C GLU A 176 15.43 17.52 -13.67
N GLY A 177 14.24 17.78 -14.23
CA GLY A 177 13.68 19.11 -14.41
C GLY A 177 13.41 19.83 -13.09
N LYS A 178 13.44 21.17 -13.15
CA LYS A 178 12.98 22.04 -12.06
C LYS A 178 11.72 22.79 -12.49
N TYR A 179 10.73 22.77 -11.62
CA TYR A 179 9.42 23.39 -11.81
C TYR A 179 9.22 24.44 -10.72
N HIS A 180 9.28 25.72 -11.10
CA HIS A 180 9.35 26.86 -10.15
C HIS A 180 10.46 26.72 -9.08
N GLY A 181 11.60 26.15 -9.47
CA GLY A 181 12.75 25.97 -8.57
C GLY A 181 12.65 24.75 -7.64
N ARG A 182 11.56 23.97 -7.72
CA ARG A 182 11.40 22.70 -7.01
C ARG A 182 11.57 21.51 -7.93
N THR A 183 12.07 20.41 -7.38
CA THR A 183 12.11 19.11 -8.05
C THR A 183 10.74 18.43 -7.98
N VAL A 184 10.50 17.44 -8.84
CA VAL A 184 9.26 16.63 -8.78
C VAL A 184 9.10 15.95 -7.43
N VAL A 185 10.19 15.44 -6.86
CA VAL A 185 10.19 14.79 -5.54
C VAL A 185 9.74 15.75 -4.44
N GLU A 186 10.20 17.01 -4.44
CA GLU A 186 9.76 18.03 -3.49
C GLU A 186 8.29 18.40 -3.67
N ILE A 187 7.80 18.48 -4.91
CA ILE A 187 6.39 18.75 -5.21
C ILE A 187 5.52 17.61 -4.68
N LEU A 188 5.87 16.36 -5.01
CA LEU A 188 5.15 15.17 -4.57
C LEU A 188 5.14 15.04 -3.05
N THR A 189 6.27 15.28 -2.39
CA THR A 189 6.37 15.30 -0.93
C THR A 189 5.36 16.27 -0.32
N ALA A 190 5.33 17.52 -0.81
CA ALA A 190 4.40 18.53 -0.33
C ALA A 190 2.92 18.15 -0.58
N LYS A 191 2.61 17.50 -1.71
CA LYS A 191 1.22 17.08 -2.02
C LYS A 191 0.77 15.87 -1.22
N LEU A 192 1.65 14.89 -0.98
CA LEU A 192 1.36 13.73 -0.13
C LEU A 192 1.04 14.19 1.30
N ASP A 193 1.83 15.10 1.87
CA ASP A 193 1.59 15.66 3.20
C ASP A 193 0.27 16.46 3.24
N LEU A 194 0.02 17.31 2.23
CA LEU A 194 -1.21 18.10 2.13
C LEU A 194 -2.45 17.19 2.07
N MET A 195 -2.45 16.17 1.22
CA MET A 195 -3.58 15.24 1.08
C MET A 195 -3.80 14.39 2.32
N THR A 196 -2.72 13.98 3.01
CA THR A 196 -2.83 13.28 4.29
C THR A 196 -3.56 14.13 5.34
N ILE A 197 -3.22 15.43 5.42
CA ILE A 197 -3.91 16.37 6.30
C ILE A 197 -5.38 16.54 5.88
N SER A 198 -5.65 16.71 4.58
CA SER A 198 -7.01 16.86 4.05
C SER A 198 -7.91 15.64 4.35
N ILE A 199 -7.37 14.42 4.26
CA ILE A 199 -8.10 13.18 4.60
C ILE A 199 -8.43 13.14 6.09
N ARG A 200 -7.47 13.48 6.96
CA ARG A 200 -7.71 13.55 8.41
C ARG A 200 -8.75 14.60 8.80
N ASN A 201 -8.83 15.67 8.04
CA ASN A 201 -9.84 16.71 8.19
C ASN A 201 -11.20 16.34 7.56
N GLY A 202 -11.34 15.14 6.97
CA GLY A 202 -12.58 14.69 6.34
C GLY A 202 -12.94 15.43 5.05
N THR A 203 -11.95 15.98 4.34
CA THR A 203 -12.21 16.71 3.08
C THR A 203 -12.70 15.74 2.00
N PRO A 204 -13.81 16.04 1.31
CA PRO A 204 -14.29 15.21 0.20
C PRO A 204 -13.22 15.15 -0.91
N THR A 205 -13.25 14.08 -1.72
CA THR A 205 -12.31 13.80 -2.84
C THR A 205 -10.82 13.71 -2.49
N ALA A 206 -10.40 14.03 -1.26
CA ALA A 206 -8.99 13.95 -0.84
C ALA A 206 -8.42 12.52 -0.88
N LYS A 207 -9.25 11.50 -0.60
CA LYS A 207 -8.86 10.09 -0.73
C LYS A 207 -8.59 9.72 -2.20
N GLU A 208 -9.45 10.17 -3.11
CA GLU A 208 -9.32 9.93 -4.55
C GLU A 208 -8.08 10.65 -5.09
N ALA A 209 -7.87 11.91 -4.69
CA ALA A 209 -6.69 12.69 -5.02
C ALA A 209 -5.39 12.03 -4.56
N LEU A 210 -5.34 11.56 -3.30
CA LEU A 210 -4.18 10.84 -2.78
C LEU A 210 -3.95 9.52 -3.54
N THR A 211 -5.02 8.83 -3.92
CA THR A 211 -4.93 7.58 -4.67
C THR A 211 -4.27 7.78 -6.03
N ASP A 212 -4.77 8.73 -6.85
CA ASP A 212 -4.16 9.03 -8.15
C ASP A 212 -2.74 9.60 -8.00
N LEU A 213 -2.47 10.38 -6.94
CA LEU A 213 -1.12 10.87 -6.63
C LEU A 213 -0.16 9.71 -6.32
N LEU A 214 -0.59 8.72 -5.52
CA LEU A 214 0.21 7.53 -5.22
C LEU A 214 0.41 6.64 -6.45
N LYS A 215 -0.56 6.55 -7.36
CA LYS A 215 -0.37 5.87 -8.66
C LYS A 215 0.72 6.53 -9.49
N PHE A 216 0.72 7.86 -9.55
CA PHE A 216 1.78 8.61 -10.22
C PHE A 216 3.14 8.38 -9.55
N VAL A 217 3.22 8.47 -8.21
CA VAL A 217 4.43 8.16 -7.43
C VAL A 217 4.93 6.75 -7.74
N PHE A 218 4.04 5.76 -7.73
CA PHE A 218 4.38 4.37 -8.03
C PHE A 218 4.99 4.20 -9.43
N ASN A 219 4.45 4.85 -10.47
CA ASN A 219 5.04 4.80 -11.80
C ASN A 219 6.48 5.35 -11.81
N LEU A 220 6.74 6.44 -11.08
CA LEU A 220 8.10 6.98 -10.97
C LEU A 220 9.04 5.99 -10.29
N LEU A 221 8.61 5.41 -9.17
CA LEU A 221 9.40 4.44 -8.43
C LEU A 221 9.67 3.16 -9.22
N LEU A 222 8.71 2.74 -10.04
CA LEU A 222 8.81 1.52 -10.84
C LEU A 222 9.69 1.70 -12.09
N HIS A 223 9.53 2.80 -12.81
CA HIS A 223 10.15 2.99 -14.12
C HIS A 223 11.50 3.70 -14.05
N TYR A 224 11.67 4.69 -13.16
CA TYR A 224 12.90 5.49 -13.12
C TYR A 224 14.16 4.66 -12.88
N PRO A 225 14.20 3.70 -11.93
CA PRO A 225 15.39 2.86 -11.73
C PRO A 225 15.73 1.95 -12.91
N LYS A 226 14.74 1.65 -13.77
CA LYS A 226 14.96 0.84 -14.98
C LYS A 226 15.61 1.66 -16.10
N LEU A 227 15.26 2.94 -16.18
CA LEU A 227 15.71 3.86 -17.23
C LEU A 227 17.12 4.39 -17.01
N VAL A 228 17.54 4.56 -15.75
CA VAL A 228 18.85 5.11 -15.39
C VAL A 228 19.82 4.00 -15.01
N ASP A 229 21.11 4.25 -15.21
CA ASP A 229 22.17 3.41 -14.65
C ASP A 229 22.14 3.51 -13.12
N CYS A 230 21.70 2.41 -12.49
CA CYS A 230 21.51 2.31 -11.06
C CYS A 230 22.37 1.17 -10.51
N GLU A 231 22.80 1.29 -9.26
CA GLU A 231 23.58 0.23 -8.61
C GLU A 231 22.66 -0.94 -8.23
N PRO A 232 23.13 -2.20 -8.43
CA PRO A 232 22.41 -3.37 -7.97
C PRO A 232 22.37 -3.40 -6.44
N GLN A 233 21.21 -3.74 -5.89
CA GLN A 233 20.96 -3.78 -4.44
C GLN A 233 21.36 -5.11 -3.80
N HIS A 234 21.57 -6.15 -4.60
CA HIS A 234 21.99 -7.49 -4.18
C HIS A 234 23.19 -7.97 -5.01
N SER A 235 24.07 -8.78 -4.41
CA SER A 235 25.28 -9.30 -5.06
C SER A 235 25.02 -10.37 -6.12
N ASP A 236 23.81 -10.94 -6.14
CA ASP A 236 23.48 -12.15 -6.90
C ASP A 236 22.65 -11.87 -8.17
N THR A 237 22.49 -10.60 -8.55
CA THR A 237 21.70 -10.20 -9.71
C THR A 237 22.52 -10.40 -11.00
N TYR A 238 22.43 -11.58 -11.62
CA TYR A 238 23.11 -11.94 -12.87
C TYR A 238 22.20 -11.96 -14.10
N ASP A 239 20.92 -11.57 -13.97
CA ASP A 239 19.94 -11.62 -15.06
C ASP A 239 19.85 -10.29 -15.84
N ASP A 240 19.70 -10.37 -17.16
CA ASP A 240 19.63 -9.20 -18.08
C ASP A 240 18.36 -8.35 -17.88
N GLU A 241 17.32 -8.88 -17.22
CA GLU A 241 16.10 -8.13 -16.91
C GLU A 241 16.22 -7.41 -15.55
N LYS A 242 16.11 -6.07 -15.57
CA LYS A 242 16.05 -5.26 -14.34
C LYS A 242 14.75 -5.55 -13.57
N VAL A 243 14.81 -6.50 -12.64
CA VAL A 243 13.70 -6.84 -11.72
C VAL A 243 13.45 -5.69 -10.75
N MET A 244 12.19 -5.57 -10.31
CA MET A 244 11.74 -4.50 -9.42
C MET A 244 12.47 -4.54 -8.08
N ALA A 245 12.94 -3.37 -7.62
CA ALA A 245 13.69 -3.16 -6.38
C ALA A 245 15.13 -3.73 -6.33
N ASP A 246 15.60 -4.37 -7.39
CA ASP A 246 17.02 -4.77 -7.55
C ASP A 246 17.91 -3.60 -7.93
N TYR A 247 17.33 -2.54 -8.48
CA TYR A 247 18.02 -1.33 -8.92
C TYR A 247 17.38 -0.12 -8.25
N TRP A 248 18.20 0.83 -7.79
CA TRP A 248 17.72 2.02 -7.10
C TRP A 248 18.57 3.26 -7.37
N SER A 249 17.91 4.43 -7.34
CA SER A 249 18.56 5.73 -7.47
C SER A 249 18.28 6.59 -6.25
N SER A 250 19.33 7.19 -5.69
CA SER A 250 19.26 8.08 -4.53
C SER A 250 18.43 9.35 -4.76
N LYS A 251 18.17 9.71 -6.03
CA LYS A 251 17.27 10.82 -6.40
C LYS A 251 15.83 10.58 -5.91
N LEU A 252 15.43 9.32 -5.71
CA LEU A 252 14.10 8.95 -5.23
C LEU A 252 14.00 8.89 -3.68
N ASP A 253 15.13 8.99 -2.96
CA ASP A 253 15.17 8.84 -1.49
C ASP A 253 14.22 9.82 -0.78
N GLY A 254 14.04 11.02 -1.35
CA GLY A 254 13.13 12.04 -0.82
C GLY A 254 11.65 11.63 -0.80
N LEU A 255 11.23 10.60 -1.56
CA LEU A 255 9.87 10.10 -1.56
C LEU A 255 9.57 9.14 -0.39
N LEU A 256 10.58 8.51 0.22
CA LEU A 256 10.36 7.56 1.31
C LEU A 256 9.74 8.22 2.56
N PRO A 257 10.27 9.35 3.10
CA PRO A 257 9.69 9.98 4.28
C PRO A 257 8.18 10.33 4.18
N PRO A 258 7.68 10.99 3.11
CA PRO A 258 6.24 11.25 2.98
C PRO A 258 5.42 9.98 2.79
N LEU A 259 5.93 8.95 2.10
CA LEU A 259 5.22 7.66 1.97
C LEU A 259 5.05 6.98 3.33
N LEU A 260 6.08 6.96 4.18
CA LEU A 260 5.99 6.43 5.54
C LEU A 260 4.99 7.24 6.39
N ARG A 261 5.01 8.58 6.28
CA ARG A 261 4.02 9.42 6.96
C ARG A 261 2.60 9.11 6.51
N VAL A 262 2.36 8.94 5.21
CA VAL A 262 1.04 8.54 4.66
C VAL A 262 0.64 7.19 5.25
N PHE A 263 1.51 6.18 5.17
CA PHE A 263 1.23 4.82 5.65
C PHE A 263 0.90 4.78 7.15
N LEU A 264 1.63 5.53 7.97
CA LEU A 264 1.45 5.57 9.42
C LEU A 264 0.23 6.38 9.86
N ASN A 265 -0.14 7.44 9.12
CA ASN A 265 -1.20 8.38 9.53
C ASN A 265 -2.55 8.17 8.84
N LEU A 266 -2.64 7.28 7.84
CA LEU A 266 -3.92 6.97 7.19
C LEU A 266 -4.83 6.18 8.15
N PRO A 267 -6.10 6.58 8.33
CA PRO A 267 -7.06 5.83 9.14
C PRO A 267 -7.45 4.53 8.43
N SER A 268 -7.87 3.53 9.21
CA SER A 268 -8.50 2.32 8.65
C SER A 268 -9.79 2.69 7.91
N THR A 269 -10.03 2.02 6.80
CA THR A 269 -11.23 2.19 5.97
C THR A 269 -12.30 1.17 6.35
N SER A 270 -13.55 1.46 6.01
CA SER A 270 -14.69 0.54 6.08
C SER A 270 -15.26 0.42 4.66
N PRO A 271 -15.67 -0.78 4.17
CA PRO A 271 -15.89 -2.03 4.92
C PRO A 271 -14.63 -2.86 5.20
N GLY A 272 -13.60 -2.78 4.36
CA GLY A 272 -12.36 -3.55 4.50
C GLY A 272 -11.21 -2.78 5.17
N PRO A 273 -10.36 -3.44 5.97
CA PRO A 273 -9.25 -2.81 6.70
C PRO A 273 -8.15 -2.25 5.77
N ILE A 274 -8.00 -2.84 4.58
CA ILE A 274 -7.02 -2.44 3.57
C ILE A 274 -7.77 -2.05 2.29
N ALA A 275 -7.97 -0.76 2.07
CA ALA A 275 -8.54 -0.22 0.82
C ALA A 275 -7.75 1.00 0.35
N ALA A 276 -7.99 1.47 -0.87
CA ALA A 276 -7.38 2.71 -1.36
C ALA A 276 -7.76 3.89 -0.42
N PRO A 277 -6.80 4.76 -0.04
CA PRO A 277 -5.45 4.92 -0.61
C PRO A 277 -4.35 4.02 0.02
N LEU A 278 -4.66 3.26 1.06
CA LEU A 278 -3.67 2.47 1.81
C LEU A 278 -2.99 1.40 0.94
N THR A 279 -3.74 0.73 0.06
CA THR A 279 -3.18 -0.22 -0.92
C THR A 279 -2.09 0.38 -1.78
N HIS A 280 -2.26 1.64 -2.21
CA HIS A 280 -1.35 2.30 -3.14
C HIS A 280 -0.06 2.79 -2.47
N VAL A 281 -0.13 3.19 -1.20
CA VAL A 281 1.08 3.51 -0.43
C VAL A 281 1.85 2.22 -0.11
N ILE A 282 1.18 1.10 0.15
CA ILE A 282 1.83 -0.21 0.31
C ILE A 282 2.55 -0.59 -0.98
N HIS A 283 1.89 -0.52 -2.15
CA HIS A 283 2.54 -0.77 -3.45
C HIS A 283 3.77 0.12 -3.67
N SER A 284 3.67 1.41 -3.32
CA SER A 284 4.80 2.33 -3.43
C SER A 284 5.94 1.94 -2.49
N LEU A 285 5.66 1.59 -1.24
CA LEU A 285 6.67 1.17 -0.26
C LEU A 285 7.40 -0.11 -0.66
N ILE A 286 6.70 -1.07 -1.29
CA ILE A 286 7.32 -2.31 -1.79
C ILE A 286 8.34 -2.03 -2.90
N THR A 287 8.27 -0.90 -3.61
CA THR A 287 9.28 -0.55 -4.62
C THR A 287 10.58 -0.02 -4.02
N VAL A 288 10.53 0.51 -2.79
CA VAL A 288 11.68 1.16 -2.15
C VAL A 288 12.56 0.09 -1.49
N PRO A 289 13.87 0.03 -1.76
CA PRO A 289 14.76 -0.92 -1.11
C PRO A 289 15.08 -0.51 0.33
N LEU A 290 15.50 -1.49 1.13
CA LEU A 290 15.94 -1.30 2.52
C LEU A 290 17.47 -1.28 2.59
N THR A 291 18.07 -0.31 1.90
CA THR A 291 19.53 -0.13 1.84
C THR A 291 20.09 0.42 3.15
N PRO A 292 21.40 0.24 3.44
CA PRO A 292 22.02 0.84 4.62
C PRO A 292 21.80 2.36 4.74
N SER A 293 21.69 3.08 3.61
CA SER A 293 21.40 4.53 3.60
C SER A 293 19.95 4.86 3.96
N LEU A 294 18.99 4.01 3.58
CA LEU A 294 17.57 4.22 3.82
C LEU A 294 17.06 3.60 5.13
N LYS A 295 17.77 2.63 5.72
CA LYS A 295 17.42 2.00 7.00
C LYS A 295 17.08 3.01 8.12
N PRO A 296 17.86 4.09 8.34
CA PRO A 296 17.53 5.09 9.36
C PRO A 296 16.23 5.84 9.10
N VAL A 297 15.81 5.94 7.83
CA VAL A 297 14.53 6.57 7.45
C VAL A 297 13.36 5.62 7.67
N TRP A 298 13.55 4.32 7.37
CA TRP A 298 12.55 3.27 7.57
C TRP A 298 12.23 3.03 9.05
N PHE A 299 13.25 2.91 9.89
CA PHE A 299 13.10 2.49 11.29
C PHE A 299 13.33 3.63 12.30
N GLY A 300 13.72 4.80 11.83
CA GLY A 300 14.17 5.90 12.69
C GLY A 300 15.63 5.73 13.13
N PRO A 301 16.20 6.71 13.86
CA PRO A 301 17.53 6.59 14.41
C PRO A 301 17.56 5.41 15.40
N PRO A 302 18.63 4.57 15.38
CA PRO A 302 18.76 3.48 16.33
C PRO A 302 18.71 4.07 17.73
N THR A 303 17.74 3.64 18.53
CA THR A 303 17.72 3.95 19.95
C THR A 303 18.98 3.33 20.54
N SER A 304 19.94 4.17 20.91
CA SER A 304 21.10 3.71 21.66
C SER A 304 20.59 3.15 22.98
N THR A 305 20.41 1.83 23.05
CA THR A 305 20.25 1.10 24.29
C THR A 305 21.48 1.38 25.11
N SER A 306 21.34 2.30 26.07
CA SER A 306 22.37 2.58 27.05
C SER A 306 22.48 1.31 27.90
N SER A 307 23.41 0.43 27.55
CA SER A 307 23.90 -0.63 28.42
C SER A 307 24.39 0.04 29.69
N ARG A 308 23.54 0.08 30.72
CA ARG A 308 23.95 0.44 32.08
C ARG A 308 24.88 -0.66 32.58
N ASN A 309 26.16 -0.55 32.22
CA ASN A 309 27.21 -1.31 32.87
C ASN A 309 27.21 -0.96 34.34
N SER A 310 26.91 -1.96 35.17
CA SER A 310 27.15 -1.93 36.59
C SER A 310 28.64 -1.75 36.83
N ALA A 311 29.04 -0.65 37.45
CA ALA A 311 30.36 -0.47 38.02
C ALA A 311 30.22 -0.07 39.49
N ASN A 312 30.61 -1.01 40.36
CA ASN A 312 30.86 -0.82 41.78
C ASN A 312 31.79 0.38 42.02
N ASN A 313 31.45 1.23 42.99
CA ASN A 313 32.44 1.71 43.96
C ASN A 313 31.78 2.20 45.26
N SER A 314 32.40 1.77 46.36
CA SER A 314 31.94 1.74 47.75
C SER A 314 32.12 3.09 48.51
N PRO A 315 31.66 3.20 49.78
CA PRO A 315 31.11 4.44 50.37
C PRO A 315 32.01 5.13 51.42
N LYS A 316 31.62 6.36 51.83
CA LYS A 316 31.86 7.04 53.14
C LYS A 316 31.20 8.45 53.07
N ALA A 317 30.54 9.05 54.06
CA ALA A 317 30.26 8.73 55.46
C ALA A 317 29.18 9.71 56.02
N ARG A 318 28.64 9.34 57.20
CA ARG A 318 27.98 10.14 58.28
C ARG A 318 26.46 9.99 58.49
N THR A 319 26.15 9.30 59.58
CA THR A 319 24.92 9.25 60.41
C THR A 319 25.01 10.26 61.58
N PRO A 320 24.05 10.38 62.53
CA PRO A 320 22.64 9.90 62.63
C PRO A 320 21.62 10.96 63.19
N GLN A 321 20.37 10.51 63.42
CA GLN A 321 19.36 10.89 64.45
C GLN A 321 18.05 11.45 63.86
N LEU A 322 16.85 11.25 64.41
CA LEU A 322 16.17 10.20 65.20
C LEU A 322 14.68 10.63 65.21
N SER A 323 13.78 9.66 65.28
CA SER A 323 12.32 9.72 65.28
C SER A 323 11.67 10.40 66.50
N ASP A 324 10.50 11.04 66.35
CA ASP A 324 9.32 10.74 67.20
C ASP A 324 7.96 11.33 66.71
N SER A 325 6.99 10.42 66.60
CA SER A 325 5.58 10.40 67.08
C SER A 325 4.59 11.60 67.04
N THR A 326 3.38 11.24 66.55
CA THR A 326 2.02 11.84 66.46
C THR A 326 1.37 12.32 67.81
N PRO A 327 0.07 12.77 67.96
CA PRO A 327 -1.11 12.66 67.06
C PRO A 327 -2.24 13.75 67.09
N GLY A 328 -3.19 13.61 66.12
CA GLY A 328 -4.64 13.87 66.26
C GLY A 328 -5.15 15.29 65.97
N SER A 329 -6.39 15.57 65.56
CA SER A 329 -7.58 14.82 65.12
C SER A 329 -8.67 15.88 64.78
N ARG A 330 -9.65 15.53 63.93
CA ARG A 330 -11.04 16.06 63.79
C ARG A 330 -11.40 17.22 62.83
N CYS A 331 -12.20 16.80 61.83
CA CYS A 331 -13.58 17.22 61.49
C CYS A 331 -13.89 18.49 60.66
N ASP A 332 -14.58 18.18 59.54
CA ASP A 332 -15.85 18.74 59.02
C ASP A 332 -15.99 20.21 58.53
N SER A 333 -16.32 20.29 57.23
CA SER A 333 -16.93 21.38 56.42
C SER A 333 -18.23 21.96 57.05
N PRO A 334 -18.79 23.15 56.66
CA PRO A 334 -18.99 23.65 55.27
C PRO A 334 -18.94 25.20 55.03
N THR A 335 -19.11 25.59 53.75
CA THR A 335 -19.19 26.94 53.07
C THR A 335 -20.21 27.95 53.65
N PRO A 336 -20.37 29.26 53.22
CA PRO A 336 -19.97 29.94 51.95
C PRO A 336 -19.57 31.47 52.01
N SER A 337 -19.34 32.07 50.82
CA SER A 337 -19.47 33.50 50.42
C SER A 337 -18.19 34.36 50.17
N ASN A 338 -18.21 35.05 49.03
CA ASN A 338 -17.21 35.97 48.43
C ASN A 338 -17.36 37.41 49.01
N PRO A 339 -16.38 38.35 48.96
CA PRO A 339 -16.01 39.01 47.68
C PRO A 339 -14.56 39.60 47.52
N SER A 340 -14.24 39.88 46.24
CA SER A 340 -13.35 40.93 45.69
C SER A 340 -11.83 40.91 45.93
N SER A 341 -11.06 40.80 44.84
CA SER A 341 -9.63 41.14 44.74
C SER A 341 -9.41 42.23 43.67
N PRO A 342 -8.32 43.04 43.76
CA PRO A 342 -8.19 44.30 43.01
C PRO A 342 -7.58 44.12 41.61
N LYS A 343 -7.91 45.08 40.74
CA LYS A 343 -7.55 45.13 39.30
C LYS A 343 -6.05 45.45 39.10
N PRO A 344 -5.37 44.84 38.09
CA PRO A 344 -3.99 45.18 37.72
C PRO A 344 -3.87 46.50 36.94
N SER A 345 -2.68 47.11 37.00
CA SER A 345 -2.40 48.50 36.62
C SER A 345 -2.40 48.76 35.10
N PRO A 346 -2.62 50.02 34.65
CA PRO A 346 -2.66 50.38 33.24
C PRO A 346 -1.36 50.10 32.45
N LEU A 347 -0.22 50.00 33.14
CA LEU A 347 1.08 49.74 32.52
C LEU A 347 1.22 48.30 32.01
N ASP A 348 0.62 47.32 32.68
CA ASP A 348 0.63 45.91 32.23
C ASP A 348 -0.22 45.70 30.98
N ARG A 349 -1.27 46.52 30.80
CA ARG A 349 -2.09 46.53 29.57
C ARG A 349 -1.38 47.18 28.39
N ALA A 350 -0.54 48.18 28.64
CA ALA A 350 0.21 48.88 27.59
C ALA A 350 1.35 48.03 27.02
N LEU A 351 2.04 47.23 27.84
CA LEU A 351 3.12 46.34 27.39
C LEU A 351 2.61 45.13 26.60
N SER A 352 1.41 44.64 26.89
CA SER A 352 0.80 43.51 26.16
C SER A 352 0.32 43.90 24.76
N VAL A 353 -0.09 45.16 24.54
CA VAL A 353 -0.54 45.67 23.23
C VAL A 353 0.65 46.04 22.31
N LEU A 354 1.80 46.42 22.88
CA LEU A 354 3.01 46.75 22.11
C LEU A 354 3.73 45.50 21.54
N ALA A 355 3.49 44.32 22.11
CA ALA A 355 4.00 43.05 21.60
C ALA A 355 3.17 42.46 20.44
N ALA A 356 1.95 42.95 20.21
CA ALA A 356 1.02 42.43 19.20
C ALA A 356 1.08 43.15 17.83
N GLY A 357 1.93 44.18 17.68
CA GLY A 357 1.85 45.16 16.57
C GLY A 357 2.95 45.12 15.50
N ARG A 358 3.82 44.10 15.42
CA ARG A 358 4.89 44.08 14.40
C ARG A 358 4.95 42.79 13.58
N ARG A 359 4.15 42.75 12.52
CA ARG A 359 4.47 42.12 11.22
C ARG A 359 4.64 43.30 10.25
N SER A 360 5.69 43.48 9.46
CA SER A 360 6.32 42.57 8.49
C SER A 360 7.68 43.13 8.01
N LEU A 361 8.38 42.31 7.21
CA LEU A 361 9.52 42.60 6.30
C LEU A 361 10.92 42.18 6.81
N SER A 362 11.30 40.91 6.62
CA SER A 362 12.53 40.53 5.91
C SER A 362 12.75 38.99 5.84
N LEU A 363 13.39 38.64 4.74
CA LEU A 363 13.82 37.35 4.18
C LEU A 363 14.50 36.35 5.15
N SER A 364 14.29 35.06 4.85
CA SER A 364 15.22 33.93 5.07
C SER A 364 15.35 33.32 6.47
N ARG A 365 14.60 32.23 6.70
CA ARG A 365 15.12 30.87 7.01
C ARG A 365 13.92 29.94 7.21
N THR A 366 13.81 28.95 6.34
CA THR A 366 12.81 27.87 6.39
C THR A 366 12.97 27.10 7.69
N SER A 367 12.04 27.29 8.62
CA SER A 367 11.87 26.45 9.79
C SER A 367 11.28 25.11 9.35
N SER A 368 12.08 24.04 9.47
CA SER A 368 11.67 22.65 9.27
C SER A 368 10.39 22.33 10.04
N PRO A 369 9.41 21.61 9.46
CA PRO A 369 8.27 21.15 10.23
C PRO A 369 8.74 20.06 11.20
N SER A 370 8.27 20.23 12.43
CA SER A 370 8.41 19.39 13.62
C SER A 370 8.56 17.88 13.37
N THR A 371 9.53 17.30 14.07
CA THR A 371 9.73 15.87 14.37
C THR A 371 8.41 15.10 14.52
N SER A 372 8.10 14.27 13.53
CA SER A 372 7.13 13.19 13.66
C SER A 372 7.62 12.19 14.70
N THR A 373 6.75 11.77 15.61
CA THR A 373 6.97 10.57 16.43
C THR A 373 7.41 9.44 15.50
N PRO A 374 8.51 8.71 15.78
CA PRO A 374 8.91 7.57 14.95
C PRO A 374 7.82 6.51 15.09
N GLY A 375 6.91 6.48 14.12
CA GLY A 375 5.88 5.45 14.04
C GLY A 375 6.54 4.16 13.61
N ASP A 376 6.20 3.09 14.29
CA ASP A 376 6.75 1.77 14.03
C ASP A 376 6.11 1.17 12.78
N VAL A 377 6.82 1.27 11.65
CA VAL A 377 6.36 0.81 10.34
C VAL A 377 6.09 -0.70 10.36
N LEU A 378 6.93 -1.47 11.05
CA LEU A 378 6.81 -2.91 11.16
C LEU A 378 5.56 -3.28 11.97
N GLN A 379 5.37 -2.66 13.13
CA GLN A 379 4.17 -2.87 13.95
C GLN A 379 2.91 -2.56 13.14
N ARG A 380 2.87 -1.40 12.48
CA ARG A 380 1.71 -0.99 11.69
C ARG A 380 1.42 -1.99 10.56
N ALA A 381 2.45 -2.48 9.87
CA ALA A 381 2.28 -3.47 8.81
C ALA A 381 1.75 -4.80 9.37
N TYR A 382 2.30 -5.27 10.49
CA TYR A 382 1.84 -6.49 11.16
C TYR A 382 0.39 -6.37 11.63
N ASP A 383 0.02 -5.27 12.29
CA ASP A 383 -1.35 -5.01 12.77
C ASP A 383 -2.36 -5.00 11.60
N LEU A 384 -1.96 -4.47 10.44
CA LEU A 384 -2.79 -4.49 9.23
C LEU A 384 -2.96 -5.90 8.67
N VAL A 385 -1.91 -6.72 8.66
CA VAL A 385 -2.01 -8.14 8.27
C VAL A 385 -2.95 -8.88 9.22
N GLU A 386 -2.77 -8.72 10.53
CA GLU A 386 -3.60 -9.38 11.55
C GLU A 386 -5.07 -8.95 11.46
N SER A 387 -5.32 -7.64 11.33
CA SER A 387 -6.66 -7.09 11.16
C SER A 387 -7.33 -7.59 9.88
N ALA A 388 -6.59 -7.61 8.76
CA ALA A 388 -7.11 -8.10 7.49
C ALA A 388 -7.41 -9.59 7.51
N PHE A 389 -6.51 -10.41 8.06
CA PHE A 389 -6.73 -11.85 8.17
C PHE A 389 -7.88 -12.16 9.13
N SER A 390 -8.06 -11.38 10.20
CA SER A 390 -9.20 -11.55 11.12
C SER A 390 -10.53 -11.14 10.53
N HIS A 391 -10.54 -10.15 9.64
CA HIS A 391 -11.73 -9.73 8.91
C HIS A 391 -12.16 -10.72 7.83
N TYR A 392 -11.22 -11.18 7.00
CA TYR A 392 -11.52 -12.08 5.89
C TYR A 392 -11.64 -13.55 6.30
N PHE A 393 -10.84 -14.01 7.27
CA PHE A 393 -10.80 -15.38 7.77
C PHE A 393 -11.13 -15.43 9.27
N PRO A 394 -12.40 -15.19 9.67
CA PRO A 394 -12.77 -15.20 11.08
C PRO A 394 -12.66 -16.62 11.68
N GLY A 395 -12.07 -16.73 12.88
CA GLY A 395 -11.95 -18.02 13.58
C GLY A 395 -11.12 -19.05 12.82
N THR A 396 -11.72 -20.21 12.55
CA THR A 396 -11.10 -21.38 11.89
C THR A 396 -11.73 -21.69 10.53
N VAL A 397 -12.33 -20.69 9.89
CA VAL A 397 -12.91 -20.82 8.54
C VAL A 397 -11.84 -21.22 7.53
N GLU A 398 -12.20 -22.10 6.59
CA GLU A 398 -11.28 -22.53 5.55
C GLU A 398 -11.11 -21.40 4.51
N PRO A 399 -9.88 -21.08 4.08
CA PRO A 399 -9.65 -19.99 3.13
C PRO A 399 -10.42 -20.13 1.81
N ASP A 400 -10.76 -21.35 1.42
CA ASP A 400 -11.43 -21.69 0.16
C ASP A 400 -12.96 -21.72 0.27
N ASP A 401 -13.53 -21.40 1.44
CA ASP A 401 -14.97 -21.39 1.67
C ASP A 401 -15.70 -20.37 0.78
N ALA A 402 -16.93 -20.72 0.38
CA ALA A 402 -17.75 -19.86 -0.48
C ALA A 402 -18.04 -18.49 0.16
N GLU A 403 -18.26 -18.45 1.48
CA GLU A 403 -18.55 -17.22 2.22
C GLU A 403 -17.39 -16.21 2.18
N VAL A 404 -16.14 -16.69 2.25
CA VAL A 404 -14.94 -15.84 2.16
C VAL A 404 -14.88 -15.16 0.80
N ARG A 405 -15.16 -15.93 -0.27
CA ARG A 405 -15.16 -15.42 -1.65
C ARG A 405 -16.30 -14.43 -1.90
N GLU A 406 -17.48 -14.67 -1.33
CA GLU A 406 -18.61 -13.75 -1.44
C GLU A 406 -18.35 -12.44 -0.70
N ARG A 407 -17.78 -12.50 0.52
CA ARG A 407 -17.37 -11.32 1.28
C ARG A 407 -16.32 -10.50 0.54
N ALA A 408 -15.30 -11.16 -0.01
CA ALA A 408 -14.26 -10.51 -0.80
C ALA A 408 -14.85 -9.80 -2.03
N LYS A 409 -15.80 -10.43 -2.75
CA LYS A 409 -16.48 -9.82 -3.90
C LYS A 409 -17.39 -8.65 -3.55
N ALA A 410 -18.00 -8.65 -2.37
CA ALA A 410 -18.90 -7.60 -1.93
C ALA A 410 -18.13 -6.33 -1.50
N GLU A 411 -16.95 -6.49 -0.94
CA GLU A 411 -16.19 -5.40 -0.31
C GLU A 411 -15.01 -4.89 -1.16
N CYS A 412 -14.42 -5.76 -1.99
CA CYS A 412 -13.28 -5.41 -2.82
C CYS A 412 -13.66 -5.47 -4.30
N SER A 413 -13.33 -4.40 -5.04
CA SER A 413 -13.41 -4.42 -6.50
C SER A 413 -12.33 -5.33 -7.12
N ASP A 414 -11.22 -5.52 -6.41
CA ASP A 414 -10.07 -6.33 -6.81
C ASP A 414 -10.09 -7.68 -6.07
N THR A 415 -9.25 -8.63 -6.49
CA THR A 415 -9.19 -9.93 -5.79
C THR A 415 -8.57 -9.76 -4.39
N LEU A 416 -8.92 -10.67 -3.47
CA LEU A 416 -8.31 -10.67 -2.13
C LEU A 416 -6.77 -10.75 -2.20
N ASP A 417 -6.27 -11.51 -3.18
CA ASP A 417 -4.86 -11.63 -3.49
C ASP A 417 -4.22 -10.28 -3.83
N ASP A 418 -4.88 -9.43 -4.62
CA ASP A 418 -4.36 -8.11 -5.00
C ASP A 418 -4.29 -7.16 -3.79
N SER A 419 -5.11 -7.38 -2.77
CA SER A 419 -5.19 -6.52 -1.59
C SER A 419 -4.26 -6.98 -0.46
N LEU A 420 -4.19 -8.30 -0.20
CA LEU A 420 -3.45 -8.87 0.94
C LEU A 420 -2.02 -9.25 0.61
N SER A 421 -1.74 -9.74 -0.60
CA SER A 421 -0.37 -10.15 -0.97
C SER A 421 0.65 -9.01 -0.83
N PRO A 422 0.35 -7.76 -1.27
CA PRO A 422 1.31 -6.66 -1.13
C PRO A 422 1.73 -6.36 0.31
N ILE A 423 0.80 -6.39 1.28
CA ILE A 423 1.16 -6.10 2.67
C ILE A 423 2.02 -7.23 3.27
N VAL A 424 1.74 -8.48 2.91
CA VAL A 424 2.56 -9.64 3.31
C VAL A 424 3.95 -9.56 2.70
N VAL A 425 4.06 -9.15 1.43
CA VAL A 425 5.33 -8.90 0.75
C VAL A 425 6.11 -7.78 1.44
N LEU A 426 5.46 -6.68 1.86
CA LEU A 426 6.12 -5.60 2.58
C LEU A 426 6.76 -6.11 3.89
N VAL A 427 6.01 -6.89 4.69
CA VAL A 427 6.55 -7.52 5.91
C VAL A 427 7.72 -8.46 5.59
N THR A 428 7.57 -9.28 4.54
CA THR A 428 8.61 -10.21 4.07
C THR A 428 9.91 -9.47 3.72
N ARG A 429 9.82 -8.38 2.95
CA ARG A 429 10.99 -7.57 2.56
C ARG A 429 11.67 -6.93 3.77
N ILE A 430 10.89 -6.47 4.75
CA ILE A 430 11.44 -5.93 6.00
C ILE A 430 12.19 -7.04 6.78
N CYS A 431 11.62 -8.24 6.89
CA CYS A 431 12.27 -9.38 7.55
C CYS A 431 13.57 -9.83 6.85
N ILE A 432 13.62 -9.79 5.51
CA ILE A 432 14.83 -10.15 4.75
C ILE A 432 15.94 -9.11 4.99
N ALA A 433 15.58 -7.83 5.03
CA ALA A 433 16.56 -6.75 5.08
C ALA A 433 17.08 -6.41 6.49
N ASP A 434 16.28 -6.66 7.54
CA ASP A 434 16.63 -6.33 8.92
C ASP A 434 16.39 -7.50 9.89
N GLU A 435 17.48 -7.98 10.49
CA GLU A 435 17.47 -9.10 11.43
C GLU A 435 16.69 -8.80 12.71
N THR A 436 16.76 -7.57 13.22
CA THR A 436 16.03 -7.17 14.43
C THR A 436 14.52 -7.26 14.19
N SER A 437 14.07 -6.75 13.04
CA SER A 437 12.68 -6.83 12.59
C SER A 437 12.23 -8.28 12.38
N ARG A 438 13.07 -9.11 11.77
CA ARG A 438 12.80 -10.54 11.57
C ARG A 438 12.57 -11.29 12.87
N VAL A 439 13.45 -11.12 13.86
CA VAL A 439 13.31 -11.76 15.18
C VAL A 439 12.04 -11.27 15.88
N ARG A 440 11.70 -9.98 15.74
CA ARG A 440 10.49 -9.41 16.31
C ARG A 440 9.21 -9.99 15.71
N VAL A 441 9.14 -10.11 14.38
CA VAL A 441 8.01 -10.78 13.70
C VAL A 441 7.95 -12.26 14.06
N ARG A 442 9.11 -12.94 14.16
CA ARG A 442 9.18 -14.33 14.65
C ARG A 442 8.54 -14.45 16.01
N GLN A 443 8.89 -13.57 16.96
CA GLN A 443 8.33 -13.60 18.31
C GLN A 443 6.83 -13.36 18.35
N TRP A 444 6.30 -12.50 17.48
CA TRP A 444 4.86 -12.23 17.43
C TRP A 444 4.05 -13.37 16.82
N LEU A 445 4.58 -14.00 15.77
CA LEU A 445 3.87 -15.05 15.05
C LEU A 445 4.05 -16.42 15.71
N ILE A 446 5.26 -16.71 16.20
CA ILE A 446 5.69 -17.99 16.78
C ILE A 446 6.45 -17.70 18.08
N PRO A 447 5.74 -17.34 19.17
CA PRO A 447 6.37 -17.08 20.45
C PRO A 447 6.95 -18.36 21.06
N ASP A 448 7.96 -18.23 21.93
CA ASP A 448 8.61 -19.39 22.57
C ASP A 448 7.65 -20.18 23.47
N ASP A 449 6.62 -19.52 24.03
CA ASP A 449 5.56 -20.10 24.86
C ASP A 449 4.33 -20.58 24.07
N LEU A 450 4.47 -20.77 22.76
CA LEU A 450 3.39 -21.25 21.90
C LEU A 450 2.82 -22.58 22.40
N ASP A 451 1.50 -22.62 22.58
CA ASP A 451 0.77 -23.86 22.87
C ASP A 451 0.81 -24.81 21.66
N ARG A 452 1.54 -25.92 21.84
CA ARG A 452 1.74 -27.00 20.87
C ARG A 452 0.97 -28.27 21.27
N THR A 453 -0.15 -28.16 21.98
CA THR A 453 -0.99 -29.31 22.36
C THR A 453 -1.92 -29.78 21.23
N SER A 454 -2.39 -28.85 20.40
CA SER A 454 -3.25 -29.09 19.24
C SER A 454 -2.51 -28.79 17.93
N PRO A 455 -3.02 -29.26 16.79
CA PRO A 455 -2.45 -28.93 15.49
C PRO A 455 -2.45 -27.42 15.23
N LEU A 456 -1.32 -26.90 14.73
CA LEU A 456 -1.07 -25.47 14.59
C LEU A 456 -2.02 -24.81 13.58
N GLU A 457 -2.46 -25.56 12.57
CA GLU A 457 -3.42 -25.16 11.55
C GLU A 457 -4.86 -24.99 12.09
N GLN A 458 -5.20 -25.60 13.24
CA GLN A 458 -6.53 -25.46 13.85
C GLN A 458 -6.66 -24.19 14.71
N ARG A 459 -5.57 -23.44 14.90
CA ARG A 459 -5.58 -22.22 15.71
C ARG A 459 -6.39 -21.11 15.03
N SER A 460 -7.06 -20.29 15.83
CA SER A 460 -7.80 -19.11 15.36
C SER A 460 -6.91 -17.87 15.16
N ASP A 461 -5.63 -17.95 15.52
CA ASP A 461 -4.70 -16.83 15.49
C ASP A 461 -4.11 -16.64 14.08
N LEU A 462 -3.33 -15.57 13.88
CA LEU A 462 -2.69 -15.28 12.60
C LEU A 462 -1.85 -16.46 12.08
N LEU A 463 -1.08 -17.12 12.94
CA LEU A 463 -0.29 -18.30 12.56
C LEU A 463 -1.16 -19.41 11.97
N GLY A 464 -2.26 -19.78 12.63
CA GLY A 464 -3.16 -20.83 12.15
C GLY A 464 -3.80 -20.46 10.80
N LYS A 465 -4.20 -19.20 10.64
CA LYS A 465 -4.73 -18.68 9.37
C LYS A 465 -3.69 -18.74 8.26
N CYS A 466 -2.44 -18.34 8.54
CA CYS A 466 -1.33 -18.43 7.58
C CYS A 466 -1.08 -19.87 7.14
N LEU A 467 -1.07 -20.84 8.07
CA LEU A 467 -0.86 -22.25 7.75
C LEU A 467 -2.00 -22.83 6.90
N ARG A 468 -3.27 -22.49 7.19
CA ARG A 468 -4.40 -22.90 6.33
C ARG A 468 -4.31 -22.31 4.93
N ILE A 469 -3.86 -21.07 4.79
CA ILE A 469 -3.68 -20.41 3.49
C ILE A 469 -2.63 -21.13 2.63
N LEU A 470 -1.61 -21.77 3.20
CA LEU A 470 -0.64 -22.57 2.44
C LEU A 470 -1.30 -23.75 1.69
N GLY A 471 -2.45 -24.23 2.18
CA GLY A 471 -3.28 -25.25 1.54
C GLY A 471 -4.28 -24.74 0.51
N SER A 472 -4.48 -23.42 0.40
CA SER A 472 -5.51 -22.83 -0.47
C SER A 472 -5.24 -23.06 -1.96
N VAL A 473 -6.32 -23.31 -2.71
CA VAL A 473 -6.31 -23.42 -4.17
C VAL A 473 -6.75 -22.13 -4.85
N TYR A 474 -7.67 -21.36 -4.24
CA TYR A 474 -8.20 -20.13 -4.83
C TYR A 474 -7.27 -18.92 -4.67
N HIS A 475 -6.45 -18.90 -3.62
CA HIS A 475 -5.63 -17.77 -3.23
C HIS A 475 -4.13 -18.05 -3.49
N SER A 476 -3.77 -18.37 -4.73
CA SER A 476 -2.41 -18.81 -5.07
C SER A 476 -1.33 -17.75 -4.78
N ARG A 477 -1.59 -16.48 -5.11
CA ARG A 477 -0.60 -15.40 -4.90
C ARG A 477 -0.43 -15.08 -3.42
N LEU A 478 -1.53 -15.08 -2.67
CA LEU A 478 -1.48 -14.88 -1.22
C LEU A 478 -0.80 -16.06 -0.53
N LYS A 479 -1.08 -17.30 -0.96
CA LYS A 479 -0.40 -18.51 -0.51
C LYS A 479 1.11 -18.42 -0.68
N ASP A 480 1.58 -18.07 -1.88
CA ASP A 480 3.01 -17.95 -2.14
C ASP A 480 3.63 -16.83 -1.29
N SER A 481 2.97 -15.67 -1.20
CA SER A 481 3.42 -14.55 -0.37
C SER A 481 3.53 -14.90 1.12
N VAL A 482 2.56 -15.63 1.67
CA VAL A 482 2.58 -16.10 3.08
C VAL A 482 3.68 -17.13 3.28
N GLY A 483 3.90 -18.02 2.32
CA GLY A 483 5.00 -18.98 2.34
C GLY A 483 6.37 -18.29 2.37
N GLU A 484 6.58 -17.28 1.52
CA GLU A 484 7.80 -16.47 1.53
C GLU A 484 8.00 -15.73 2.86
N MET A 485 6.92 -15.19 3.44
CA MET A 485 6.98 -14.53 4.74
C MET A 485 7.44 -15.49 5.84
N LEU A 486 6.86 -16.69 5.92
CA LEU A 486 7.25 -17.72 6.89
C LEU A 486 8.70 -18.17 6.67
N PHE A 487 9.12 -18.31 5.42
CA PHE A 487 10.50 -18.67 5.08
C PHE A 487 11.51 -17.58 5.45
N ALA A 488 11.19 -16.31 5.21
CA ALA A 488 12.00 -15.17 5.63
C ALA A 488 12.13 -15.06 7.15
N ILE A 489 11.04 -15.33 7.88
CA ILE A 489 11.04 -15.41 9.34
C ILE A 489 11.95 -16.55 9.84
N ALA A 490 12.10 -17.62 9.06
CA ALA A 490 12.95 -18.77 9.37
C ALA A 490 14.38 -18.67 8.82
N ASP A 491 14.92 -17.45 8.67
CA ASP A 491 16.28 -17.19 8.17
C ASP A 491 16.53 -17.76 6.76
N SER A 492 15.47 -17.86 5.95
CA SER A 492 15.51 -18.48 4.62
C SER A 492 16.09 -19.90 4.65
N ASN A 493 15.79 -20.65 5.72
CA ASN A 493 16.26 -22.01 5.93
C ASN A 493 15.08 -22.98 6.13
N ALA A 494 15.02 -24.01 5.29
CA ALA A 494 13.94 -25.00 5.32
C ALA A 494 13.93 -25.85 6.60
N THR A 495 15.09 -26.13 7.18
CA THR A 495 15.22 -26.88 8.45
C THR A 495 14.66 -26.07 9.61
N THR A 496 15.04 -24.80 9.69
CA THR A 496 14.52 -23.85 10.69
C THR A 496 13.02 -23.69 10.57
N LEU A 497 12.50 -23.56 9.34
CA LEU A 497 11.06 -23.43 9.10
C LEU A 497 10.31 -24.69 9.55
N SER A 498 10.81 -25.86 9.16
CA SER A 498 10.20 -27.15 9.53
C SER A 498 10.21 -27.37 11.06
N ALA A 499 11.26 -26.94 11.75
CA ALA A 499 11.34 -27.00 13.20
C ALA A 499 10.32 -26.06 13.88
N LEU A 500 10.09 -24.87 13.31
CA LEU A 500 9.18 -23.88 13.88
C LEU A 500 7.71 -24.30 13.73
N VAL A 501 7.28 -24.69 12.53
CA VAL A 501 5.84 -24.90 12.20
C VAL A 501 5.46 -26.33 11.84
N GLY A 502 6.43 -27.25 11.76
CA GLY A 502 6.23 -28.63 11.32
C GLY A 502 6.28 -28.79 9.79
N TYR A 503 7.07 -29.75 9.30
CA TYR A 503 7.24 -30.00 7.86
C TYR A 503 5.90 -30.26 7.14
N GLY A 504 4.95 -30.97 7.76
CA GLY A 504 3.66 -31.29 7.14
C GLY A 504 2.87 -30.06 6.69
N ASN A 505 2.95 -28.96 7.45
CA ASN A 505 2.24 -27.73 7.15
C ASN A 505 2.88 -26.92 6.01
N VAL A 506 4.19 -27.05 5.82
CA VAL A 506 4.96 -26.27 4.82
C VAL A 506 5.46 -27.11 3.65
N ALA A 507 5.19 -28.42 3.63
CA ALA A 507 5.71 -29.34 2.63
C ALA A 507 5.39 -28.91 1.20
N GLY A 508 4.16 -28.46 0.94
CA GLY A 508 3.75 -27.99 -0.40
C GLY A 508 4.54 -26.76 -0.86
N PHE A 509 4.80 -25.81 0.05
CA PHE A 509 5.60 -24.62 -0.23
C PHE A 509 7.09 -24.97 -0.42
N LEU A 510 7.66 -25.80 0.48
CA LEU A 510 9.05 -26.25 0.39
C LEU A 510 9.32 -27.05 -0.88
N PHE A 511 8.36 -27.87 -1.31
CA PHE A 511 8.43 -28.59 -2.58
C PHE A 511 8.51 -27.62 -3.77
N HIS A 512 7.68 -26.56 -3.79
CA HIS A 512 7.77 -25.51 -4.82
C HIS A 512 9.11 -24.76 -4.80
N LYS A 513 9.72 -24.59 -3.61
CA LYS A 513 11.06 -24.02 -3.45
C LYS A 513 12.20 -24.96 -3.87
N GLY A 514 11.91 -26.20 -4.28
CA GLY A 514 12.91 -27.19 -4.71
C GLY A 514 13.46 -28.07 -3.58
N VAL A 515 12.88 -28.01 -2.37
CA VAL A 515 13.25 -28.88 -1.25
C VAL A 515 12.35 -30.13 -1.29
N VAL A 516 12.87 -31.20 -1.90
CA VAL A 516 12.10 -32.42 -2.23
C VAL A 516 12.03 -33.42 -1.06
N SER A 517 12.89 -33.29 -0.05
CA SER A 517 12.95 -34.21 1.09
C SER A 517 12.77 -33.46 2.41
N ALA A 518 12.14 -34.12 3.39
CA ALA A 518 12.03 -33.60 4.75
C ALA A 518 13.43 -33.24 5.27
N PRO A 519 13.65 -31.99 5.72
CA PRO A 519 14.95 -31.58 6.23
C PRO A 519 15.39 -32.46 7.40
N VAL A 520 16.69 -32.74 7.49
CA VAL A 520 17.28 -33.50 8.60
C VAL A 520 17.00 -32.74 9.91
N GLN A 521 16.76 -33.47 11.01
CA GLN A 521 16.47 -32.85 12.31
C GLN A 521 17.52 -31.78 12.67
N PRO A 522 17.10 -30.66 13.30
CA PRO A 522 18.01 -29.57 13.57
C PRO A 522 19.14 -30.04 14.49
N SER A 523 20.39 -29.76 14.13
CA SER A 523 21.51 -29.90 15.04
C SER A 523 21.43 -28.83 16.14
N SER A 524 22.10 -29.04 17.27
CA SER A 524 22.14 -28.13 18.43
C SER A 524 22.62 -26.69 18.12
N ASP A 525 23.06 -26.41 16.89
CA ASP A 525 23.57 -25.12 16.45
C ASP A 525 22.48 -24.17 15.90
N THR A 526 21.24 -24.65 15.70
CA THR A 526 20.14 -23.79 15.26
C THR A 526 19.45 -23.12 16.45
N ASN A 527 19.30 -21.79 16.43
CA ASN A 527 18.63 -20.95 17.45
C ASN A 527 17.10 -21.18 17.57
N VAL A 528 16.60 -22.39 17.26
CA VAL A 528 15.18 -22.74 17.35
C VAL A 528 14.91 -23.58 18.59
N PRO A 529 13.78 -23.34 19.31
CA PRO A 529 13.37 -24.19 20.42
C PRO A 529 13.11 -25.62 19.93
N LEU A 530 13.94 -26.57 20.38
CA LEU A 530 13.74 -28.02 20.15
C LEU A 530 12.78 -28.64 21.18
N THR A 531 12.54 -27.93 22.27
CA THR A 531 11.66 -28.33 23.37
C THR A 531 10.68 -27.20 23.68
N THR A 532 9.48 -27.55 24.12
CA THR A 532 8.53 -26.58 24.69
C THR A 532 9.09 -25.95 25.97
N PRO A 533 8.54 -24.83 26.48
CA PRO A 533 8.93 -24.30 27.80
C PRO A 533 8.77 -25.31 28.94
N SER A 534 7.89 -26.29 28.77
CA SER A 534 7.65 -27.40 29.70
C SER A 534 8.70 -28.52 29.61
N GLY A 535 9.62 -28.46 28.64
CA GLY A 535 10.67 -29.45 28.40
C GLY A 535 10.29 -30.60 27.47
N ASP A 536 9.09 -30.59 26.88
CA ASP A 536 8.64 -31.65 25.96
C ASP A 536 9.30 -31.48 24.58
N ALA A 537 9.79 -32.57 23.98
CA ALA A 537 10.34 -32.54 22.62
C ALA A 537 9.27 -32.16 21.58
N ILE A 538 9.64 -31.39 20.57
CA ILE A 538 8.73 -30.99 19.49
C ILE A 538 8.91 -31.92 18.30
N ASN A 539 7.81 -32.48 17.78
CA ASN A 539 7.87 -33.32 16.58
C ASN A 539 8.11 -32.44 15.33
N PRO A 540 9.19 -32.65 14.57
CA PRO A 540 9.55 -31.83 13.42
C PRO A 540 8.61 -31.98 12.21
N ILE A 541 7.77 -33.02 12.18
CA ILE A 541 6.79 -33.24 11.10
C ILE A 541 5.51 -32.46 11.39
N THR A 542 4.98 -32.56 12.61
CA THR A 542 3.67 -31.98 12.96
C THR A 542 3.78 -30.61 13.65
N GLY A 543 4.94 -30.28 14.22
CA GLY A 543 5.13 -29.06 15.02
C GLY A 543 4.45 -29.11 16.40
N ILE A 544 3.87 -30.25 16.78
CA ILE A 544 3.16 -30.50 18.05
C ILE A 544 4.17 -31.11 19.04
N LYS A 545 3.92 -30.94 20.36
CA LYS A 545 4.67 -31.69 21.37
C LYS A 545 4.59 -33.19 21.10
N GLU A 546 5.71 -33.89 21.24
CA GLU A 546 5.76 -35.34 21.10
C GLU A 546 4.91 -35.93 22.22
N GLN A 547 3.73 -36.43 21.87
CA GLN A 547 2.97 -37.23 22.81
C GLN A 547 3.78 -38.51 23.04
N PRO A 548 3.98 -38.93 24.31
CA PRO A 548 4.55 -40.25 24.56
C PRO A 548 3.70 -41.22 23.77
N LYS A 549 4.34 -42.06 22.93
CA LYS A 549 3.65 -43.12 22.19
C LYS A 549 2.63 -43.70 23.14
N SER A 550 1.35 -43.58 22.83
CA SER A 550 0.36 -44.31 23.59
C SER A 550 0.89 -45.72 23.64
N ASN A 551 1.05 -46.26 24.85
CA ASN A 551 1.09 -47.70 25.03
C ASN A 551 -0.30 -48.18 24.61
N LEU A 552 -0.58 -48.10 23.31
CA LEU A 552 -1.52 -48.98 22.65
C LEU A 552 -1.09 -50.35 23.16
N PRO A 553 -2.03 -51.14 23.71
CA PRO A 553 -1.74 -52.54 23.99
C PRO A 553 -1.04 -53.07 22.74
N GLU A 554 0.11 -53.74 22.89
CA GLU A 554 0.70 -54.46 21.76
C GLU A 554 -0.45 -55.22 21.11
N MET A 555 -0.78 -54.83 19.88
CA MET A 555 -1.86 -55.42 19.11
C MET A 555 -1.69 -56.93 19.23
N ASP A 556 -2.74 -57.63 19.68
CA ASP A 556 -2.68 -59.08 19.85
C ASP A 556 -2.24 -59.69 18.52
N ASP A 557 -1.48 -60.79 18.54
CA ASP A 557 -0.83 -61.29 17.32
C ASP A 557 -1.86 -61.65 16.25
N GLU A 558 -3.08 -61.99 16.65
CA GLU A 558 -4.24 -62.24 15.77
C GLU A 558 -4.80 -60.95 15.10
N GLU A 559 -4.69 -59.78 15.75
CA GLU A 559 -5.02 -58.50 15.12
C GLU A 559 -3.92 -58.05 14.15
N LYS A 560 -2.66 -58.32 14.47
CA LYS A 560 -1.54 -58.06 13.55
C LYS A 560 -1.65 -58.91 12.30
N GLU A 561 -2.01 -60.18 12.41
CA GLU A 561 -2.23 -61.07 11.26
C GLU A 561 -3.37 -60.57 10.37
N ARG A 562 -4.50 -60.14 10.95
CA ARG A 562 -5.62 -59.59 10.17
C ARG A 562 -5.28 -58.26 9.46
N GLU A 563 -4.52 -57.38 10.09
CA GLU A 563 -4.04 -56.16 9.43
C GLU A 563 -2.97 -56.46 8.36
N MET A 564 -2.13 -57.48 8.58
CA MET A 564 -1.17 -57.98 7.59
C MET A 564 -1.88 -58.56 6.35
N GLU A 565 -2.96 -59.32 6.54
CA GLU A 565 -3.79 -59.83 5.45
C GLU A 565 -4.45 -58.70 4.65
N LYS A 566 -5.01 -57.69 5.33
CA LYS A 566 -5.56 -56.50 4.66
C LYS A 566 -4.51 -55.77 3.84
N LEU A 567 -3.31 -55.57 4.40
CA LEU A 567 -2.18 -54.94 3.71
C LEU A 567 -1.70 -55.78 2.52
N PHE A 568 -1.66 -57.10 2.66
CA PHE A 568 -1.31 -58.02 1.58
C PHE A 568 -2.27 -57.89 0.39
N VAL A 569 -3.58 -57.87 0.67
CA VAL A 569 -4.62 -57.67 -0.36
C VAL A 569 -4.50 -56.28 -0.99
N LEU A 570 -4.18 -55.25 -0.20
CA LEU A 570 -4.00 -53.89 -0.72
C LEU A 570 -2.80 -53.80 -1.68
N PHE A 571 -1.66 -54.37 -1.29
CA PHE A 571 -0.44 -54.39 -2.11
C PHE A 571 -0.58 -55.28 -3.35
N ASP A 572 -1.25 -56.43 -3.27
CA ASP A 572 -1.57 -57.27 -4.43
C ASP A 572 -2.51 -56.55 -5.41
N ARG A 573 -3.48 -55.80 -4.90
CA ARG A 573 -4.37 -54.96 -5.72
C ARG A 573 -3.61 -53.82 -6.39
N LEU A 574 -2.71 -53.15 -5.67
CA LEU A 574 -1.84 -52.08 -6.19
C LEU A 574 -0.90 -52.58 -7.29
N GLU A 575 -0.34 -53.78 -7.13
CA GLU A 575 0.49 -54.48 -8.12
C GLU A 575 -0.32 -54.80 -9.39
N LYS A 576 -1.53 -55.33 -9.23
CA LYS A 576 -2.46 -55.62 -10.34
C LYS A 576 -2.93 -54.37 -11.08
N THR A 577 -3.06 -53.23 -10.39
CA THR A 577 -3.39 -51.95 -11.03
C THR A 577 -2.18 -51.27 -11.68
N GLY A 578 -0.98 -51.86 -11.62
CA GLY A 578 0.23 -51.36 -12.27
C GLY A 578 0.84 -50.12 -11.61
N ALA A 579 0.34 -49.72 -10.44
CA ALA A 579 0.81 -48.54 -9.69
C ALA A 579 2.07 -48.83 -8.86
N LEU A 580 2.47 -50.10 -8.74
CA LEU A 580 3.71 -50.52 -8.09
C LEU A 580 4.36 -51.68 -8.89
N PRO A 581 5.65 -51.58 -9.26
CA PRO A 581 6.38 -52.71 -9.84
C PRO A 581 6.49 -53.86 -8.83
N ALA A 582 6.33 -55.10 -9.29
CA ALA A 582 6.37 -56.31 -8.44
C ALA A 582 7.66 -56.42 -7.60
N ASP A 583 8.77 -55.88 -8.11
CA ASP A 583 10.11 -55.92 -7.50
C ASP A 583 10.27 -54.93 -6.32
N GLN A 584 9.40 -53.93 -6.25
CA GLN A 584 9.39 -52.91 -5.20
C GLN A 584 8.31 -53.19 -4.14
N ASN A 585 7.51 -54.23 -4.30
CA ASN A 585 6.47 -54.61 -3.34
C ASN A 585 7.12 -55.04 -2.00
N PRO A 586 6.93 -54.28 -0.91
CA PRO A 586 7.54 -54.58 0.38
C PRO A 586 7.02 -55.90 0.96
N MET A 587 5.77 -56.29 0.68
CA MET A 587 5.20 -57.55 1.16
C MET A 587 5.84 -58.78 0.52
N ARG A 588 6.18 -58.72 -0.78
CA ARG A 588 6.92 -59.82 -1.44
C ARG A 588 8.32 -59.97 -0.88
N LYS A 589 9.01 -58.88 -0.54
CA LYS A 589 10.33 -58.93 0.09
C LYS A 589 10.29 -59.56 1.48
N VAL A 590 9.23 -59.31 2.25
CA VAL A 590 9.03 -59.94 3.56
C VAL A 590 8.77 -61.44 3.41
N VAL A 591 7.89 -61.85 2.48
CA VAL A 591 7.60 -63.28 2.20
C VAL A 591 8.84 -64.00 1.65
N GLN A 592 9.61 -63.36 0.78
CA GLN A 592 10.83 -63.94 0.21
C GLN A 592 11.94 -64.09 1.25
N LYS A 593 11.98 -63.19 2.25
CA LYS A 593 12.92 -63.25 3.37
C LYS A 593 12.49 -64.23 4.46
N SER A 594 11.18 -64.49 4.63
CA SER A 594 10.68 -65.53 5.53
C SER A 594 10.77 -66.94 4.94
N MET A 595 10.69 -67.10 3.61
CA MET A 595 10.92 -68.37 2.91
C MET A 595 12.40 -68.72 2.71
N GLY A 596 13.32 -67.78 2.93
CA GLY A 596 14.76 -67.95 2.78
C GLY A 596 15.55 -68.07 4.09
N GLY A 597 14.86 -68.24 5.22
CA GLY A 597 15.44 -68.38 6.57
C GLY A 597 15.41 -69.80 7.09
#